data_AF-A0A3R6PCH6-F1
#
_entry.id   AF-A0A3R6PCH6-F1
#
_cell.length_a   1.000
_cell.length_b   1.000
_cell.length_c   1.000
_cell.angle_alpha   90.00
_cell.angle_beta   90.00
_cell.angle_gamma   90.00
#
_symmetry.space_group_name_H-M   'P 1'
#
loop_
_entity.id
_entity.type
_entity.pdbx_description
1 polymer ?
#
loop_
_entity_poly.entity_id
_entity_poly.type
_entity_poly.pdbx_seq_one_letter_code
_entity_poly.pdbx_strand_id
1 'polypeptide(L)'
;MSTLLDFRDGVKNFCSKYDKFVSPLCKFILALVVFWSINHLTGYNSTISSIVVVLAAAFVCAFLSGQLTLAIAGLYACAQVASASLELGISFVVIFVIMYCVYIRFFPKASWIILFMPFFYIIKFQYFMPILAGMTAGFTGMVPAAFGCIFYFFLKHTADYVALSSSSAEGDLIEGYKYIFQHLVQDKTLLLTIIVFAVVIVLTYIIYRMSFAYSWYVAIITGGVVEIILFLVGTLSMEVEVSLAGALLGCILAILVTIVVQFFKIVVDYSSVENTQFEDDDYYYYVKAVPKVMGGAQRKAARREQPSPRPQQKRTTSSGSGAQRSRSAAKEDSVTGSTR
;
A
#
# COMPACT_ATOMS: atom_id res chain seq x y z
N MET A 1 26.11 -5.24 -4.07
CA MET A 1 24.90 -5.44 -4.89
C MET A 1 24.42 -6.89 -4.83
N SER A 2 25.23 -7.88 -5.25
CA SER A 2 24.86 -9.31 -5.19
C SER A 2 24.51 -9.78 -3.78
N THR A 3 25.30 -9.43 -2.77
CA THR A 3 25.09 -9.80 -1.36
C THR A 3 23.77 -9.29 -0.77
N LEU A 4 23.41 -8.03 -1.04
CA LEU A 4 22.13 -7.44 -0.60
C LEU A 4 20.94 -8.11 -1.29
N LEU A 5 21.06 -8.43 -2.58
CA LEU A 5 20.01 -9.14 -3.30
C LEU A 5 19.87 -10.58 -2.83
N ASP A 6 20.97 -11.29 -2.58
CA ASP A 6 20.97 -12.63 -2.01
C ASP A 6 20.34 -12.65 -0.60
N PHE A 7 20.61 -11.63 0.22
CA PHE A 7 19.96 -11.45 1.53
C PHE A 7 18.44 -11.24 1.38
N ARG A 8 18.03 -10.30 0.52
CA ARG A 8 16.61 -10.01 0.24
C ARG A 8 15.87 -11.27 -0.21
N ASP A 9 16.44 -12.00 -1.15
CA ASP A 9 15.83 -13.21 -1.71
C ASP A 9 15.81 -14.33 -0.67
N GLY A 10 16.82 -14.41 0.21
CA GLY A 10 16.84 -15.29 1.38
C GLY A 10 15.70 -15.01 2.35
N VAL A 11 15.48 -13.74 2.72
CA VAL A 11 14.36 -13.32 3.58
C VAL A 11 13.02 -13.66 2.93
N LYS A 12 12.84 -13.36 1.63
CA LYS A 12 11.60 -13.71 0.90
C LYS A 12 11.33 -15.21 0.90
N ASN A 13 12.35 -16.02 0.64
CA ASN A 13 12.23 -17.47 0.63
C ASN A 13 11.91 -18.03 2.03
N PHE A 14 12.48 -17.45 3.09
CA PHE A 14 12.14 -17.82 4.46
C PHE A 14 10.66 -17.51 4.76
N CYS A 15 10.22 -16.28 4.47
CA CYS A 15 8.83 -15.88 4.67
C CYS A 15 7.85 -16.74 3.86
N SER A 16 8.17 -17.08 2.60
CA SER A 16 7.28 -17.92 1.78
C SER A 16 7.26 -19.38 2.25
N LYS A 17 8.38 -19.91 2.76
CA LYS A 17 8.46 -21.29 3.26
C LYS A 17 7.66 -21.49 4.53
N TYR A 18 7.66 -20.50 5.42
CA TYR A 18 6.96 -20.54 6.71
C TYR A 18 5.70 -19.67 6.75
N ASP A 19 5.11 -19.35 5.59
CA ASP A 19 3.98 -18.41 5.46
C ASP A 19 2.81 -18.73 6.40
N LYS A 20 2.51 -20.02 6.61
CA LYS A 20 1.46 -20.48 7.55
C LYS A 20 1.64 -19.97 8.99
N PHE A 21 2.88 -19.74 9.43
CA PHE A 21 3.19 -19.23 10.78
C PHE A 21 3.57 -17.75 10.74
N VAL A 22 4.35 -17.33 9.74
CA VAL A 22 4.85 -15.96 9.62
C VAL A 22 3.71 -14.98 9.35
N SER A 23 2.74 -15.34 8.50
CA SER A 23 1.63 -14.45 8.13
C SER A 23 0.72 -14.11 9.33
N PRO A 24 0.20 -15.08 10.11
CA PRO A 24 -0.55 -14.78 11.32
C PRO A 24 0.27 -14.02 12.37
N LEU A 25 1.55 -14.37 12.55
CA LEU A 25 2.42 -13.69 13.50
C LEU A 25 2.63 -12.21 13.13
N CYS A 26 2.88 -11.91 11.86
CA CYS A 26 2.97 -10.53 11.38
C CYS A 26 1.66 -9.78 11.60
N LYS A 27 0.51 -10.39 11.26
CA LYS A 27 -0.81 -9.78 11.49
C LYS A 27 -1.09 -9.52 12.97
N PHE A 28 -0.67 -10.43 13.85
CA PHE A 28 -0.77 -10.26 15.31
C PHE A 28 -0.01 -9.03 15.78
N ILE A 29 1.27 -8.91 15.41
CA ILE A 29 2.13 -7.77 15.78
C ILE A 29 1.53 -6.46 15.24
N LEU A 30 1.11 -6.48 13.99
CA LEU A 30 0.48 -5.34 13.33
C LEU A 30 -0.84 -4.92 14.00
N ALA A 31 -1.70 -5.88 14.38
CA ALA A 31 -2.92 -5.59 15.11
C ALA A 31 -2.64 -5.03 16.51
N LEU A 32 -1.63 -5.56 17.20
CA LEU A 32 -1.19 -5.06 18.51
C LEU A 32 -0.77 -3.59 18.43
N VAL A 33 0.01 -3.22 17.40
CA VAL A 33 0.41 -1.83 17.15
C VAL A 33 -0.81 -0.92 16.94
N VAL A 34 -1.82 -1.39 16.21
CA VAL A 34 -3.06 -0.63 15.96
C VAL A 34 -3.85 -0.44 17.26
N PHE A 35 -4.12 -1.50 18.01
CA PHE A 35 -4.85 -1.38 19.27
C PHE A 35 -4.10 -0.54 20.30
N TRP A 36 -2.77 -0.66 20.36
CA TRP A 36 -1.93 0.20 21.18
C TRP A 36 -2.05 1.67 20.76
N SER A 37 -2.04 1.97 19.45
CA SER A 37 -2.17 3.34 18.95
C SER A 37 -3.52 3.97 19.31
N ILE A 38 -4.62 3.20 19.20
CA ILE A 38 -5.95 3.66 19.60
C ILE A 38 -5.98 3.87 21.12
N ASN A 39 -5.46 2.91 21.89
CA ASN A 39 -5.43 2.98 23.35
C ASN A 39 -4.63 4.19 23.87
N HIS A 40 -3.53 4.54 23.19
CA HIS A 40 -2.74 5.72 23.51
C HIS A 40 -3.52 7.04 23.32
N LEU A 41 -4.45 7.08 22.36
CA LEU A 41 -5.27 8.26 22.08
C LEU A 41 -6.55 8.33 22.92
N THR A 42 -7.13 7.18 23.28
CA THR A 42 -8.49 7.13 23.85
C THR A 42 -8.63 6.32 25.13
N GLY A 43 -7.55 5.88 25.79
CA GLY A 43 -7.58 4.95 26.94
C GLY A 43 -8.32 5.43 28.19
N TYR A 44 -9.62 5.73 28.07
CA TYR A 44 -10.50 6.31 29.08
C TYR A 44 -11.04 5.22 30.02
N ASN A 45 -11.33 4.03 29.48
CA ASN A 45 -11.82 2.91 30.28
C ASN A 45 -10.68 1.93 30.61
N SER A 46 -10.32 1.85 31.90
CA SER A 46 -9.22 1.01 32.41
C SER A 46 -9.41 -0.49 32.13
N THR A 47 -10.65 -0.96 32.03
CA THR A 47 -10.96 -2.37 31.73
C THR A 47 -10.69 -2.68 30.26
N ILE A 48 -11.16 -1.80 29.36
CA ILE A 48 -11.00 -1.95 27.90
C ILE A 48 -9.55 -1.70 27.49
N SER A 49 -8.87 -0.74 28.13
CA SER A 49 -7.47 -0.40 27.89
C SER A 49 -6.48 -1.42 28.47
N SER A 50 -6.96 -2.44 29.17
CA SER A 50 -6.10 -3.43 29.81
C SER A 50 -5.28 -4.19 28.77
N ILE A 51 -4.02 -4.46 29.11
CA ILE A 51 -3.09 -5.17 28.21
C ILE A 51 -3.63 -6.55 27.80
N VAL A 52 -4.40 -7.19 28.67
CA VAL A 52 -5.02 -8.50 28.42
C VAL A 52 -6.06 -8.39 27.29
N VAL A 53 -6.92 -7.36 27.31
CA VAL A 53 -7.92 -7.13 26.27
C VAL A 53 -7.24 -6.77 24.94
N VAL A 54 -6.23 -5.90 24.97
CA VAL A 54 -5.46 -5.51 23.77
C VAL A 54 -4.78 -6.73 23.14
N LEU A 55 -4.13 -7.59 23.95
CA LEU A 55 -3.49 -8.82 23.47
C LEU A 55 -4.50 -9.82 22.92
N ALA A 56 -5.63 -10.02 23.60
CA ALA A 56 -6.69 -10.92 23.14
C ALA A 56 -7.28 -10.45 21.81
N ALA A 57 -7.59 -9.15 21.68
CA ALA A 57 -8.10 -8.57 20.44
C ALA A 57 -7.08 -8.71 19.28
N ALA A 58 -5.80 -8.41 19.53
CA ALA A 58 -4.75 -8.59 18.55
C ALA A 58 -4.60 -10.06 18.11
N PHE A 59 -4.72 -11.00 19.06
CA PHE A 59 -4.65 -12.44 18.79
C PHE A 59 -5.78 -12.91 17.89
N VAL A 60 -7.02 -12.46 18.15
CA VAL A 60 -8.15 -12.73 17.26
C VAL A 60 -7.89 -12.16 15.87
N CYS A 61 -7.42 -10.91 15.78
CA CYS A 61 -7.12 -10.26 14.51
C CYS A 61 -6.00 -10.94 13.70
N ALA A 62 -5.12 -11.72 14.33
CA ALA A 62 -4.07 -12.48 13.65
C ALA A 62 -4.61 -13.43 12.57
N PHE A 63 -5.81 -13.95 12.78
CA PHE A 63 -6.47 -14.91 11.88
C PHE A 63 -7.50 -14.27 10.94
N LEU A 64 -7.75 -12.97 11.09
CA LEU A 64 -8.77 -12.26 10.32
C LEU A 64 -8.21 -11.60 9.05
N SER A 65 -9.13 -11.10 8.23
CA SER A 65 -8.80 -10.22 7.10
C SER A 65 -8.57 -8.78 7.58
N GLY A 66 -7.87 -7.97 6.79
CA GLY A 66 -7.57 -6.58 7.15
C GLY A 66 -8.84 -5.72 7.36
N GLN A 67 -9.90 -5.98 6.58
CA GLN A 67 -11.18 -5.29 6.74
C GLN A 67 -11.87 -5.61 8.06
N LEU A 68 -11.90 -6.89 8.44
CA LEU A 68 -12.47 -7.30 9.73
C LEU A 68 -11.62 -6.78 10.89
N THR A 69 -10.29 -6.75 10.72
CA THR A 69 -9.39 -6.12 11.70
C THR A 69 -9.70 -4.64 11.87
N LEU A 70 -9.95 -3.92 10.78
CA LEU A 70 -10.39 -2.51 10.82
C LEU A 70 -11.75 -2.37 11.51
N ALA A 71 -12.70 -3.25 11.24
CA ALA A 71 -14.01 -3.24 11.91
C ALA A 71 -13.87 -3.44 13.43
N ILE A 72 -13.07 -4.40 13.87
CA ILE A 72 -12.82 -4.65 15.30
C ILE A 72 -12.07 -3.47 15.93
N ALA A 73 -11.06 -2.91 15.25
CA ALA A 73 -10.36 -1.71 15.71
C ALA A 73 -11.29 -0.50 15.83
N GLY A 74 -12.22 -0.33 14.90
CA GLY A 74 -13.28 0.69 14.97
C GLY A 74 -14.23 0.46 16.14
N LEU A 75 -14.70 -0.76 16.36
CA LEU A 75 -15.52 -1.09 17.54
C LEU A 75 -14.78 -0.84 18.85
N TYR A 76 -13.49 -1.19 18.91
CA TYR A 76 -12.64 -0.92 20.06
C TYR A 76 -12.50 0.59 20.33
N ALA A 77 -12.20 1.38 19.29
CA ALA A 77 -12.14 2.83 19.38
C ALA A 77 -13.48 3.44 19.82
N CYS A 78 -14.59 2.98 19.23
CA CYS A 78 -15.93 3.37 19.61
C CYS A 78 -16.21 3.09 21.09
N ALA A 79 -15.90 1.89 21.58
CA ALA A 79 -16.16 1.50 22.97
C ALA A 79 -15.37 2.37 23.96
N GLN A 80 -14.12 2.72 23.60
CA GLN A 80 -13.31 3.66 24.38
C GLN A 80 -13.94 5.05 24.39
N VAL A 81 -14.25 5.63 23.23
CA VAL A 81 -14.83 6.98 23.13
C VAL A 81 -16.20 7.05 23.81
N ALA A 82 -17.05 6.05 23.62
CA ALA A 82 -18.36 5.97 24.27
C ALA A 82 -18.28 5.85 25.80
N SER A 83 -17.18 5.30 26.33
CA SER A 83 -16.94 5.26 27.78
C SER A 83 -16.63 6.64 28.36
N ALA A 84 -16.13 7.58 27.56
CA ALA A 84 -15.92 8.97 27.98
C ALA A 84 -17.17 9.84 27.76
N SER A 85 -17.82 9.72 26.61
CA SER A 85 -19.10 10.37 26.32
C SER A 85 -19.90 9.58 25.29
N LEU A 86 -21.15 9.27 25.63
CA LEU A 86 -22.04 8.52 24.76
C LEU A 86 -22.30 9.24 23.44
N GLU A 87 -22.45 10.56 23.47
CA GLU A 87 -22.69 11.40 22.28
C GLU A 87 -21.50 11.33 21.29
N LEU A 88 -20.28 11.34 21.81
CA LEU A 88 -19.06 11.22 21.01
C LEU A 88 -18.93 9.82 20.42
N GLY A 89 -19.30 8.80 21.19
CA GLY A 89 -19.35 7.41 20.72
C GLY A 89 -20.30 7.25 19.54
N ILE A 90 -21.52 7.79 19.63
CA ILE A 90 -22.50 7.76 18.53
C ILE A 90 -21.96 8.50 17.30
N SER A 91 -21.38 9.69 17.49
CA SER A 91 -20.80 10.49 16.40
C SER A 91 -19.68 9.72 15.68
N PHE A 92 -18.82 9.05 16.44
CA PHE A 92 -17.77 8.19 15.90
C PHE A 92 -18.33 7.03 15.08
N VAL A 93 -19.35 6.32 15.60
CA VAL A 93 -19.99 5.20 14.90
C VAL A 93 -20.57 5.66 13.56
N VAL A 94 -21.25 6.81 13.52
CA VAL A 94 -21.83 7.33 12.28
C VAL A 94 -20.74 7.54 11.22
N ILE A 95 -19.65 8.24 11.58
CA ILE A 95 -18.54 8.51 10.65
C ILE A 95 -17.85 7.20 10.24
N PHE A 96 -17.61 6.29 11.19
CA PHE A 96 -16.97 5.01 10.94
C PHE A 96 -17.79 4.10 10.03
N VAL A 97 -19.12 4.04 10.23
CA VAL A 97 -20.03 3.26 9.39
C VAL A 97 -20.09 3.83 7.97
N ILE A 98 -20.17 5.17 7.83
CA ILE A 98 -20.11 5.81 6.51
C ILE A 98 -18.82 5.43 5.80
N MET A 99 -17.67 5.59 6.46
CA MET A 99 -16.37 5.20 5.93
C MET A 99 -16.33 3.72 5.53
N TYR A 100 -16.78 2.83 6.40
CA TYR A 100 -16.71 1.39 6.20
C TYR A 100 -17.61 0.92 5.05
N CYS A 101 -18.85 1.40 5.00
CA CYS A 101 -19.83 1.04 3.98
C CYS A 101 -19.54 1.68 2.62
N VAL A 102 -19.16 2.95 2.59
CA VAL A 102 -18.95 3.69 1.33
C VAL A 102 -17.64 3.30 0.66
N TYR A 103 -16.58 2.98 1.42
CA TYR A 103 -15.27 2.75 0.84
C TYR A 103 -14.74 1.33 1.03
N ILE A 104 -14.63 0.85 2.27
CA ILE A 104 -13.96 -0.42 2.57
C ILE A 104 -14.66 -1.63 1.94
N ARG A 105 -16.00 -1.57 1.82
CA ARG A 105 -16.80 -2.58 1.14
C ARG A 105 -16.37 -2.82 -0.31
N PHE A 106 -15.96 -1.77 -1.03
CA PHE A 106 -15.58 -1.81 -2.45
C PHE A 106 -14.07 -1.97 -2.66
N PHE A 107 -13.26 -1.39 -1.77
CA PHE A 107 -11.79 -1.39 -1.86
C PHE A 107 -11.13 -2.03 -0.63
N PRO A 108 -11.36 -3.33 -0.41
CA PRO A 108 -10.93 -4.03 0.80
C PRO A 108 -9.42 -4.03 1.01
N LYS A 109 -8.66 -3.97 -0.09
CA LYS A 109 -7.20 -4.00 -0.12
C LYS A 109 -6.55 -2.73 0.40
N ALA A 110 -7.30 -1.64 0.53
CA ALA A 110 -6.79 -0.35 1.01
C ALA A 110 -7.13 -0.09 2.50
N SER A 111 -7.75 -1.05 3.19
CA SER A 111 -8.10 -0.98 4.63
C SER A 111 -6.92 -0.68 5.55
N TRP A 112 -5.72 -1.15 5.20
CA TRP A 112 -4.51 -0.94 5.99
C TRP A 112 -4.11 0.54 6.10
N ILE A 113 -4.44 1.38 5.10
CA ILE A 113 -4.10 2.82 5.12
C ILE A 113 -4.83 3.50 6.28
N ILE A 114 -6.13 3.21 6.43
CA ILE A 114 -6.94 3.74 7.54
C ILE A 114 -6.45 3.17 8.87
N LEU A 115 -6.23 1.86 8.89
CA LEU A 115 -5.87 1.10 10.09
C LEU A 115 -4.61 1.64 10.79
N PHE A 116 -3.55 1.94 10.04
CA PHE A 116 -2.27 2.38 10.60
C PHE A 116 -2.11 3.90 10.70
N MET A 117 -3.05 4.67 10.16
CA MET A 117 -2.92 6.13 10.17
C MET A 117 -2.69 6.71 11.57
N PRO A 118 -3.47 6.31 12.62
CA PRO A 118 -3.27 6.84 13.96
C PRO A 118 -1.88 6.54 14.50
N PHE A 119 -1.39 5.32 14.26
CA PHE A 119 -0.04 4.92 14.65
C PHE A 119 1.02 5.83 14.03
N PHE A 120 0.94 6.08 12.71
CA PHE A 120 1.91 6.94 12.04
C PHE A 120 1.88 8.39 12.54
N TYR A 121 0.71 8.92 12.91
CA TYR A 121 0.64 10.25 13.51
C TYR A 121 1.25 10.32 14.92
N ILE A 122 1.09 9.28 15.74
CA ILE A 122 1.68 9.22 17.09
C ILE A 122 3.21 9.28 17.01
N ILE A 123 3.80 8.49 16.11
CA ILE A 123 5.26 8.46 15.92
C ILE A 123 5.78 9.61 15.03
N LYS A 124 4.92 10.56 14.63
CA LYS A 124 5.22 11.71 13.76
C LYS A 124 5.81 11.30 12.39
N PHE A 125 5.32 10.19 11.85
CA PHE A 125 5.76 9.58 10.59
C PHE A 125 4.62 9.46 9.56
N GLN A 126 3.58 10.31 9.65
CA GLN A 126 2.41 10.28 8.76
C GLN A 126 2.74 10.53 7.27
N TYR A 127 3.80 11.28 6.98
CA TYR A 127 4.24 11.62 5.60
C TYR A 127 4.66 10.39 4.77
N PHE A 128 4.89 9.26 5.43
CA PHE A 128 5.13 7.99 4.75
C PHE A 128 3.90 7.44 4.01
N MET A 129 2.69 7.74 4.50
CA MET A 129 1.46 7.17 3.97
C MET A 129 1.13 7.56 2.53
N PRO A 130 1.16 8.82 2.10
CA PRO A 130 0.76 9.16 0.74
C PRO A 130 1.68 8.57 -0.33
N ILE A 131 3.00 8.51 -0.08
CA ILE A 131 3.95 7.89 -1.00
C ILE A 131 3.66 6.39 -1.10
N LEU A 132 3.55 5.70 0.03
CA LEU A 132 3.28 4.25 0.04
C LEU A 132 1.92 3.91 -0.56
N ALA A 133 0.88 4.69 -0.26
CA ALA A 133 -0.47 4.52 -0.80
C ALA A 133 -0.50 4.73 -2.32
N GLY A 134 0.20 5.75 -2.85
CA GLY A 134 0.33 5.97 -4.29
C GLY A 134 0.97 4.79 -5.02
N MET A 135 1.99 4.16 -4.43
CA MET A 135 2.67 3.01 -5.03
C MET A 135 1.87 1.70 -4.96
N THR A 136 0.99 1.56 -3.95
CA THR A 136 0.35 0.27 -3.64
C THR A 136 -1.14 0.22 -3.93
N ALA A 137 -1.89 1.25 -3.56
CA ALA A 137 -3.33 1.38 -3.79
C ALA A 137 -3.64 2.26 -5.02
N GLY A 138 -2.67 3.05 -5.49
CA GLY A 138 -2.85 3.98 -6.60
C GLY A 138 -3.87 5.06 -6.30
N PHE A 139 -4.58 5.55 -7.32
CA PHE A 139 -5.59 6.60 -7.16
C PHE A 139 -6.68 6.25 -6.14
N THR A 140 -7.03 4.96 -6.03
CA THR A 140 -8.03 4.53 -5.04
C THR A 140 -7.60 4.82 -3.61
N GLY A 141 -6.28 4.94 -3.34
CA GLY A 141 -5.71 5.20 -2.03
C GLY A 141 -5.97 6.60 -1.45
N MET A 142 -6.49 7.56 -2.25
CA MET A 142 -6.79 8.92 -1.78
C MET A 142 -7.86 8.94 -0.69
N VAL A 143 -8.99 8.27 -0.95
CA VAL A 143 -10.14 8.20 -0.04
C VAL A 143 -9.80 7.57 1.32
N PRO A 144 -9.11 6.41 1.42
CA PRO A 144 -8.75 5.82 2.69
C PRO A 144 -7.64 6.60 3.39
N ALA A 145 -6.76 7.30 2.67
CA ALA A 145 -5.83 8.23 3.32
C ALA A 145 -6.58 9.39 4.00
N ALA A 146 -7.58 9.95 3.31
CA ALA A 146 -8.42 11.01 3.87
C ALA A 146 -9.22 10.52 5.10
N PHE A 147 -9.85 9.34 5.00
CA PHE A 147 -10.56 8.75 6.13
C PHE A 147 -9.62 8.38 7.30
N GLY A 148 -8.40 7.93 7.02
CA GLY A 148 -7.38 7.71 8.04
C GLY A 148 -7.03 9.01 8.79
N CYS A 149 -6.85 10.12 8.06
CA CYS A 149 -6.63 11.43 8.68
C CYS A 149 -7.83 11.82 9.55
N ILE A 150 -9.05 11.75 9.00
CA ILE A 150 -10.29 12.07 9.73
C ILE A 150 -10.39 11.23 11.00
N PHE A 151 -10.10 9.94 10.91
CA PHE A 151 -10.14 9.03 12.06
C PHE A 151 -9.16 9.46 13.15
N TYR A 152 -7.90 9.77 12.81
CA TYR A 152 -6.93 10.26 13.78
C TYR A 152 -7.33 11.60 14.41
N PHE A 153 -7.73 12.59 13.59
CA PHE A 153 -8.11 13.92 14.08
C PHE A 153 -9.38 13.87 14.93
N PHE A 154 -10.34 13.00 14.59
CA PHE A 154 -11.51 12.76 15.43
C PHE A 154 -11.08 12.29 16.83
N LEU A 155 -10.20 11.28 16.90
CA LEU A 155 -9.71 10.77 18.20
C LEU A 155 -8.93 11.84 18.97
N LYS A 156 -8.11 12.64 18.29
CA LYS A 156 -7.37 13.76 18.87
C LYS A 156 -8.33 14.80 19.48
N HIS A 157 -9.29 15.31 18.72
CA HIS A 157 -10.25 16.30 19.22
C HIS A 157 -11.16 15.75 20.32
N THR A 158 -11.41 14.44 20.32
CA THR A 158 -12.10 13.77 21.43
C THR A 158 -11.28 13.87 22.71
N ALA A 159 -9.96 13.64 22.64
CA ALA A 159 -9.08 13.79 23.79
C ALA A 159 -9.05 15.24 24.30
N ASP A 160 -8.98 16.21 23.39
CA ASP A 160 -9.03 17.64 23.74
C ASP A 160 -10.35 18.02 24.42
N TYR A 161 -11.49 17.53 23.89
CA TYR A 161 -12.81 17.74 24.48
C TYR A 161 -12.92 17.13 25.88
N VAL A 162 -12.46 15.89 26.07
CA VAL A 162 -12.54 15.19 27.36
C VAL A 162 -11.69 15.92 28.41
N ALA A 163 -10.50 16.38 28.03
CA ALA A 163 -9.64 17.18 28.90
C ALA A 163 -10.32 18.50 29.30
N LEU A 164 -10.89 19.23 28.34
CA LEU A 164 -11.61 20.48 28.60
C LEU A 164 -12.83 20.26 29.51
N SER A 165 -13.66 19.26 29.20
CA SER A 165 -14.85 18.91 29.97
C SER A 165 -14.53 18.55 31.42
N SER A 166 -13.37 17.94 31.67
CA SER A 166 -12.93 17.62 33.04
C SER A 166 -12.49 18.84 33.85
N SER A 167 -12.16 19.95 33.18
CA SER A 167 -11.67 21.18 33.80
C SER A 167 -12.74 22.26 34.01
N SER A 168 -13.89 22.14 33.35
CA SER A 168 -14.98 23.12 33.43
C SER A 168 -15.85 22.86 34.68
N ALA A 169 -15.84 23.81 35.62
CA ALA A 169 -16.62 23.75 36.87
C ALA A 169 -18.10 24.15 36.70
N GLU A 170 -18.48 24.74 35.56
CA GLU A 170 -19.79 25.33 35.34
C GLU A 170 -20.43 24.81 34.04
N GLY A 171 -21.37 23.87 34.19
CA GLY A 171 -22.75 23.94 33.68
C GLY A 171 -23.07 24.10 32.19
N ASP A 172 -22.18 24.63 31.34
CA ASP A 172 -22.40 24.65 29.90
C ASP A 172 -21.95 23.30 29.35
N LEU A 173 -22.92 22.40 29.24
CA LEU A 173 -22.79 21.15 28.48
C LEU A 173 -22.50 21.53 27.02
N ILE A 174 -21.22 21.71 26.70
CA ILE A 174 -20.76 21.78 25.32
C ILE A 174 -21.29 20.52 24.66
N GLU A 175 -22.21 20.69 23.71
CA GLU A 175 -22.74 19.55 22.95
C GLU A 175 -21.56 18.89 22.23
N GLY A 176 -21.13 17.73 22.72
CA GLY A 176 -19.84 17.13 22.34
C GLY A 176 -19.78 16.85 20.84
N TYR A 177 -20.92 16.48 20.25
CA TYR A 177 -21.03 16.30 18.81
C TYR A 177 -20.81 17.61 18.03
N LYS A 178 -21.38 18.75 18.47
CA LYS A 178 -21.14 20.07 17.84
C LYS A 178 -19.67 20.45 17.93
N TYR A 179 -19.05 20.25 19.10
CA TYR A 179 -17.63 20.52 19.30
C TYR A 179 -16.77 19.73 18.30
N ILE A 180 -16.96 18.42 18.20
CA ILE A 180 -16.16 17.59 17.30
C ILE A 180 -16.41 17.96 15.84
N PHE A 181 -17.67 18.11 15.41
CA PHE A 181 -17.95 18.46 14.01
C PHE A 181 -17.36 19.82 13.63
N GLN A 182 -17.47 20.81 14.51
CA GLN A 182 -16.90 22.13 14.28
C GLN A 182 -15.37 22.05 14.16
N HIS A 183 -14.71 21.39 15.10
CA HIS A 183 -13.24 21.27 15.08
C HIS A 183 -12.77 20.45 13.88
N LEU A 184 -13.44 19.36 13.52
CA LEU A 184 -13.06 18.53 12.38
C LEU A 184 -13.20 19.28 11.04
N VAL A 185 -14.26 20.08 10.87
CA VAL A 185 -14.49 20.85 9.63
C VAL A 185 -13.59 22.07 9.55
N GLN A 186 -13.31 22.72 10.69
CA GLN A 186 -12.51 23.94 10.75
C GLN A 186 -11.01 23.68 10.94
N ASP A 187 -10.58 22.44 11.20
CA ASP A 187 -9.16 22.10 11.34
C ASP A 187 -8.45 22.24 9.98
N LYS A 188 -7.79 23.38 9.81
CA LYS A 188 -6.98 23.70 8.63
C LYS A 188 -5.82 22.72 8.45
N THR A 189 -5.29 22.13 9.52
CA THR A 189 -4.22 21.12 9.47
C THR A 189 -4.73 19.83 8.85
N LEU A 190 -5.92 19.38 9.25
CA LEU A 190 -6.58 18.21 8.66
C LEU A 190 -6.83 18.45 7.17
N LEU A 191 -7.44 19.60 6.83
CA LEU A 191 -7.76 19.95 5.45
C LEU A 191 -6.51 20.00 4.58
N LEU A 192 -5.47 20.71 5.02
CA LEU A 192 -4.18 20.78 4.34
C LEU A 192 -3.61 19.37 4.11
N THR A 193 -3.58 18.54 5.15
CA THR A 193 -3.00 17.20 5.08
C THR A 193 -3.73 16.31 4.08
N ILE A 194 -5.07 16.36 4.05
CA ILE A 194 -5.88 15.61 3.07
C ILE A 194 -5.55 16.05 1.64
N ILE A 195 -5.47 17.36 1.38
CA ILE A 195 -5.14 17.89 0.05
C ILE A 195 -3.74 17.46 -0.37
N VAL A 196 -2.74 17.65 0.48
CA VAL A 196 -1.36 17.28 0.15
C VAL A 196 -1.24 15.79 -0.11
N PHE A 197 -1.84 14.95 0.75
CA PHE A 197 -1.79 13.50 0.58
C PHE A 197 -2.46 13.06 -0.71
N ALA A 198 -3.60 13.65 -1.05
CA ALA A 198 -4.30 13.38 -2.30
C ALA A 198 -3.41 13.67 -3.53
N VAL A 199 -2.76 14.85 -3.57
CA VAL A 199 -1.88 15.24 -4.68
C VAL A 199 -0.67 14.31 -4.77
N VAL A 200 -0.02 14.01 -3.65
CA VAL A 200 1.17 13.14 -3.60
C VAL A 200 0.83 11.71 -4.01
N ILE A 201 -0.32 11.16 -3.60
CA ILE A 201 -0.79 9.83 -4.01
C ILE A 201 -0.95 9.76 -5.53
N VAL A 202 -1.63 10.74 -6.12
CA VAL A 202 -1.88 10.83 -7.57
C VAL A 202 -0.55 10.92 -8.33
N LEU A 203 0.31 11.86 -7.94
CA LEU A 203 1.60 12.10 -8.56
C LEU A 203 2.50 10.85 -8.50
N THR A 204 2.65 10.28 -7.30
CA THR A 204 3.48 9.10 -7.06
C THR A 204 2.97 7.92 -7.88
N TYR A 205 1.65 7.71 -7.93
CA TYR A 205 1.06 6.64 -8.73
C TYR A 205 1.37 6.79 -10.23
N ILE A 206 1.20 7.99 -10.79
CA ILE A 206 1.44 8.25 -12.20
C ILE A 206 2.89 7.91 -12.57
N ILE A 207 3.87 8.46 -11.81
CA ILE A 207 5.29 8.23 -12.06
C ILE A 207 5.65 6.75 -11.85
N TYR A 208 5.12 6.12 -10.80
CA TYR A 208 5.38 4.72 -10.47
C TYR A 208 4.94 3.74 -11.57
N ARG A 209 3.92 4.11 -12.37
CA ARG A 209 3.41 3.32 -13.49
C ARG A 209 4.15 3.56 -14.80
N MET A 210 5.05 4.54 -14.88
CA MET A 210 5.82 4.80 -16.08
C MET A 210 6.87 3.71 -16.33
N SER A 211 7.12 3.41 -17.60
CA SER A 211 7.94 2.27 -18.04
C SER A 211 9.38 2.63 -18.42
N PHE A 212 9.97 3.58 -17.71
CA PHE A 212 11.38 3.98 -17.85
C PHE A 212 12.23 3.45 -16.69
N ALA A 213 13.56 3.45 -16.87
CA ALA A 213 14.50 2.93 -15.88
C ALA A 213 14.39 3.68 -14.54
N TYR A 214 14.35 2.93 -13.43
CA TYR A 214 14.26 3.47 -12.07
C TYR A 214 12.99 4.32 -11.78
N SER A 215 11.92 4.17 -12.58
CA SER A 215 10.67 4.93 -12.40
C SER A 215 10.12 4.89 -10.98
N TRP A 216 10.28 3.77 -10.27
CA TRP A 216 9.87 3.63 -8.88
C TRP A 216 10.65 4.54 -7.91
N TYR A 217 11.96 4.68 -8.07
CA TYR A 217 12.75 5.57 -7.22
C TYR A 217 12.47 7.03 -7.52
N VAL A 218 12.28 7.35 -8.80
CA VAL A 218 11.84 8.69 -9.22
C VAL A 218 10.48 9.02 -8.63
N ALA A 219 9.54 8.07 -8.59
CA ALA A 219 8.24 8.27 -7.96
C ALA A 219 8.36 8.58 -6.46
N ILE A 220 9.21 7.85 -5.72
CA ILE A 220 9.42 8.06 -4.28
C ILE A 220 10.06 9.42 -4.00
N ILE A 221 11.15 9.75 -4.70
CA ILE A 221 11.89 10.99 -4.48
C ILE A 221 11.03 12.18 -4.89
N THR A 222 10.43 12.16 -6.07
CA THR A 222 9.57 13.24 -6.55
C THR A 222 8.33 13.41 -5.69
N GLY A 223 7.70 12.30 -5.26
CA GLY A 223 6.58 12.32 -4.32
C GLY A 223 6.94 13.01 -3.01
N GLY A 224 8.05 12.61 -2.37
CA GLY A 224 8.48 13.20 -1.12
C GLY A 224 8.97 14.66 -1.24
N VAL A 225 9.62 15.02 -2.34
CA VAL A 225 10.02 16.43 -2.60
C VAL A 225 8.77 17.31 -2.79
N VAL A 226 7.80 16.86 -3.58
CA VAL A 226 6.53 17.57 -3.77
C VAL A 226 5.77 17.66 -2.46
N GLU A 227 5.77 16.61 -1.65
CA GLU A 227 5.15 16.62 -0.33
C GLU A 227 5.76 17.70 0.58
N ILE A 228 7.09 17.80 0.65
CA ILE A 228 7.79 18.86 1.41
C ILE A 228 7.36 20.25 0.92
N ILE A 229 7.38 20.49 -0.39
CA ILE A 229 7.02 21.78 -0.97
C ILE A 229 5.57 22.12 -0.65
N LEU A 230 4.64 21.18 -0.82
CA LEU A 230 3.22 21.40 -0.58
C LEU A 230 2.91 21.66 0.89
N PHE A 231 3.54 20.95 1.83
CA PHE A 231 3.39 21.27 3.25
C PHE A 231 4.01 22.63 3.58
N LEU A 232 5.17 22.98 3.02
CA LEU A 232 5.80 24.27 3.27
C LEU A 232 4.94 25.44 2.77
N VAL A 233 4.50 25.37 1.51
CA VAL A 233 3.62 26.39 0.91
C VAL A 233 2.27 26.41 1.63
N GLY A 234 1.65 25.25 1.85
CA GLY A 234 0.33 25.17 2.47
C GLY A 234 0.30 25.64 3.93
N THR A 235 1.35 25.36 4.70
CA THR A 235 1.48 25.86 6.08
C THR A 235 1.51 27.39 6.11
N LEU A 236 2.25 28.01 5.18
CA LEU A 236 2.33 29.47 5.05
C LEU A 236 1.02 30.08 4.52
N SER A 237 0.40 29.48 3.50
CA SER A 237 -0.82 30.02 2.87
C SER A 237 -2.08 29.85 3.72
N MET A 238 -2.19 28.76 4.47
CA MET A 238 -3.35 28.49 5.32
C MET A 238 -3.15 28.95 6.77
N GLU A 239 -1.98 29.49 7.11
CA GLU A 239 -1.62 29.93 8.47
C GLU A 239 -1.80 28.79 9.48
N VAL A 240 -1.23 27.63 9.17
CA VAL A 240 -1.29 26.44 10.03
C VAL A 240 -0.02 26.35 10.86
N GLU A 241 -0.14 25.96 12.12
CA GLU A 241 1.01 25.72 12.99
C GLU A 241 1.54 24.29 12.81
N VAL A 242 2.11 24.00 11.64
CA VAL A 242 2.87 22.75 11.43
C VAL A 242 4.35 23.03 11.68
N SER A 243 5.00 22.19 12.49
CA SER A 243 6.45 22.24 12.64
C SER A 243 7.13 21.98 11.30
N LEU A 244 7.70 23.03 10.69
CA LEU A 244 8.36 22.94 9.40
C LEU A 244 9.54 21.96 9.43
N ALA A 245 10.34 22.02 10.50
CA ALA A 245 11.46 21.12 10.73
C ALA A 245 10.99 19.66 10.92
N GLY A 246 9.89 19.46 11.66
CA GLY A 246 9.29 18.14 11.84
C GLY A 246 8.76 17.56 10.54
N ALA A 247 8.07 18.37 9.71
CA ALA A 247 7.58 17.97 8.40
C ALA A 247 8.73 17.59 7.47
N LEU A 248 9.78 18.41 7.41
CA LEU A 248 10.94 18.17 6.55
C LEU A 248 11.69 16.89 6.94
N LEU A 249 11.99 16.70 8.23
CA LEU A 249 12.64 15.48 8.72
C LEU A 249 11.74 14.25 8.52
N GLY A 250 10.44 14.38 8.77
CA GLY A 250 9.45 13.33 8.56
C GLY A 250 9.39 12.86 7.11
N CYS A 251 9.37 13.78 6.15
CA CYS A 251 9.38 13.47 4.72
C CYS A 251 10.70 12.83 4.26
N ILE A 252 11.85 13.30 4.75
CA ILE A 252 13.16 12.68 4.43
C ILE A 252 13.18 11.23 4.92
N LEU A 253 12.76 10.99 6.16
CA LEU A 253 12.68 9.64 6.70
C LEU A 253 11.67 8.79 5.92
N ALA A 254 10.54 9.38 5.48
CA ALA A 254 9.53 8.70 4.67
C ALA A 254 10.10 8.22 3.33
N ILE A 255 10.88 9.06 2.65
CA ILE A 255 11.60 8.70 1.42
C ILE A 255 12.54 7.52 1.69
N LEU A 256 13.37 7.59 2.73
CA LEU A 256 14.34 6.55 3.07
C LEU A 256 13.67 5.21 3.37
N VAL A 257 12.64 5.20 4.20
CA VAL A 257 11.89 3.98 4.54
C VAL A 257 11.17 3.43 3.30
N THR A 258 10.59 4.30 2.47
CA THR A 258 9.93 3.85 1.24
C THR A 258 10.92 3.23 0.26
N ILE A 259 12.14 3.74 0.15
CA ILE A 259 13.22 3.13 -0.63
C ILE A 259 13.54 1.71 -0.11
N VAL A 260 13.61 1.53 1.21
CA VAL A 260 13.81 0.20 1.82
C VAL A 260 12.64 -0.73 1.50
N VAL A 261 11.40 -0.27 1.68
CA VAL A 261 10.20 -1.04 1.32
C VAL A 261 10.21 -1.41 -0.16
N GLN A 262 10.58 -0.46 -1.04
CA GLN A 262 10.66 -0.69 -2.47
C GLN A 262 11.73 -1.71 -2.82
N PHE A 263 12.89 -1.69 -2.16
CA PHE A 263 13.94 -2.70 -2.37
C PHE A 263 13.42 -4.13 -2.18
N PHE A 264 12.57 -4.37 -1.17
CA PHE A 264 11.91 -5.66 -0.97
C PHE A 264 10.80 -5.92 -2.00
N LYS A 265 10.10 -4.91 -2.51
CA LYS A 265 9.04 -5.10 -3.52
C LYS A 265 9.54 -5.25 -4.96
N ILE A 266 10.76 -4.81 -5.27
CA ILE A 266 11.31 -4.90 -6.63
C ILE A 266 11.39 -6.36 -7.09
N VAL A 267 10.76 -6.63 -8.24
CA VAL A 267 10.79 -7.93 -8.93
C VAL A 267 11.39 -7.81 -10.33
N VAL A 268 11.30 -6.64 -10.96
CA VAL A 268 11.57 -6.42 -12.39
C VAL A 268 12.68 -5.38 -12.57
N ASP A 269 13.50 -5.52 -13.62
CA ASP A 269 14.58 -4.61 -13.97
C ASP A 269 14.30 -3.86 -15.27
N TYR A 270 13.82 -2.63 -15.16
CA TYR A 270 13.56 -1.76 -16.32
C TYR A 270 14.83 -1.15 -16.94
N SER A 271 16.01 -1.32 -16.34
CA SER A 271 17.26 -0.83 -16.93
C SER A 271 17.79 -1.76 -18.02
N SER A 272 17.45 -3.05 -17.95
CA SER A 272 17.95 -4.10 -18.85
C SER A 272 16.87 -4.60 -19.81
N VAL A 273 16.03 -3.69 -20.33
CA VAL A 273 14.94 -4.06 -21.25
C VAL A 273 15.50 -4.53 -22.60
N GLU A 274 15.01 -5.67 -23.08
CA GLU A 274 15.30 -6.19 -24.42
C GLU A 274 14.04 -6.07 -25.29
N ASN A 275 14.15 -5.42 -26.44
CA ASN A 275 13.06 -5.35 -27.42
C ASN A 275 13.38 -6.30 -28.56
N THR A 276 12.49 -7.25 -28.81
CA THR A 276 12.63 -8.25 -29.88
C THR A 276 11.45 -8.12 -30.84
N GLN A 277 11.73 -8.21 -32.13
CA GLN A 277 10.73 -8.21 -33.18
C GLN A 277 10.60 -9.63 -33.74
N PHE A 278 9.37 -10.10 -33.86
CA PHE A 278 9.05 -11.32 -34.59
C PHE A 278 8.14 -10.95 -35.77
N GLU A 279 8.31 -11.64 -36.87
CA GLU A 279 7.47 -11.51 -38.06
C GLU A 279 6.96 -12.91 -38.39
N ASP A 280 5.67 -12.99 -38.69
CA ASP A 280 5.01 -14.15 -39.28
C ASP A 280 4.24 -13.68 -40.53
N ASP A 281 3.71 -14.62 -41.31
CA ASP A 281 3.09 -14.34 -42.62
C ASP A 281 2.00 -13.26 -42.57
N ASP A 282 1.29 -13.15 -41.44
CA ASP A 282 0.19 -12.19 -41.24
C ASP A 282 0.53 -11.00 -40.31
N TYR A 283 1.60 -11.07 -39.50
CA TYR A 283 1.81 -10.11 -38.40
C TYR A 283 3.26 -9.83 -38.03
N TYR A 284 3.52 -8.56 -37.66
CA TYR A 284 4.70 -8.14 -36.90
C TYR A 284 4.38 -8.04 -35.40
N TYR A 285 5.15 -8.76 -34.57
CA TYR A 285 5.09 -8.68 -33.12
C TYR A 285 6.26 -7.85 -32.58
N TYR A 286 5.94 -6.81 -31.81
CA TYR A 286 6.91 -6.07 -31.01
C TYR A 286 6.82 -6.55 -29.56
N VAL A 287 7.83 -7.30 -29.11
CA VAL A 287 7.86 -7.88 -27.77
C VAL A 287 8.89 -7.12 -26.92
N LYS A 288 8.43 -6.60 -25.78
CA LYS A 288 9.29 -5.98 -24.75
C LYS A 288 9.53 -6.98 -23.63
N ALA A 289 10.72 -7.58 -23.58
CA ALA A 289 11.14 -8.46 -22.50
C ALA A 289 11.78 -7.62 -21.38
N VAL A 290 11.22 -7.74 -20.17
CA VAL A 290 11.76 -7.07 -18.98
C VAL A 290 12.27 -8.12 -17.99
N PRO A 291 13.59 -8.19 -17.75
CA PRO A 291 14.17 -9.22 -16.89
C PRO A 291 13.78 -9.03 -15.42
N LYS A 292 13.89 -10.11 -14.64
CA LYS A 292 13.65 -10.07 -13.18
C LYS A 292 14.93 -9.75 -12.41
N VAL A 293 14.82 -8.97 -11.35
CA VAL A 293 15.94 -8.67 -10.43
C VAL A 293 16.13 -9.84 -9.48
N MET A 294 17.22 -10.59 -9.64
CA MET A 294 17.53 -11.79 -8.85
C MET A 294 18.95 -11.72 -8.30
N GLY A 295 19.14 -12.25 -7.09
CA GLY A 295 20.46 -12.47 -6.49
C GLY A 295 21.34 -13.40 -7.33
N GLY A 296 22.65 -13.37 -7.07
CA GLY A 296 23.63 -14.15 -7.82
C GLY A 296 23.41 -15.66 -7.67
N ALA A 297 22.97 -16.11 -6.49
CA ALA A 297 22.65 -17.52 -6.24
C ALA A 297 21.41 -17.96 -7.03
N GLN A 298 20.36 -17.15 -7.02
CA GLN A 298 19.09 -17.46 -7.69
C GLN A 298 19.23 -17.40 -9.22
N ARG A 299 20.03 -16.46 -9.74
CA ARG A 299 20.34 -16.35 -11.18
C ARG A 299 21.10 -17.58 -11.70
N LYS A 300 22.01 -18.15 -10.89
CA LYS A 300 22.72 -19.40 -11.21
C LYS A 300 21.77 -20.61 -11.22
N ALA A 301 20.82 -20.67 -10.27
CA ALA A 301 19.82 -21.73 -10.25
C ALA A 301 18.89 -21.67 -11.47
N ALA A 302 18.35 -20.49 -11.81
CA ALA A 302 17.47 -20.31 -12.97
C ALA A 302 18.14 -20.67 -14.31
N ARG A 303 19.44 -20.42 -14.47
CA ARG A 303 20.19 -20.83 -15.67
C ARG A 303 20.39 -22.35 -15.79
N ARG A 304 20.37 -23.10 -14.69
CA ARG A 304 20.50 -24.57 -14.71
C ARG A 304 19.19 -25.25 -15.10
N GLU A 305 18.05 -24.62 -14.83
CA GLU A 305 16.72 -25.13 -15.17
C GLU A 305 16.31 -24.85 -16.63
N GLN A 306 17.01 -23.96 -17.33
CA GLN A 306 16.78 -23.74 -18.76
C GLN A 306 17.27 -24.95 -19.57
N PRO A 307 16.43 -25.54 -20.45
CA PRO A 307 16.88 -26.57 -21.36
C PRO A 307 18.03 -26.01 -22.22
N SER A 308 19.14 -26.74 -22.29
CA SER A 308 20.22 -26.36 -23.22
C SER A 308 19.64 -26.27 -24.63
N PRO A 309 19.94 -25.20 -25.41
CA PRO A 309 19.48 -25.12 -26.78
C PRO A 309 19.94 -26.38 -27.50
N ARG A 310 18.98 -27.15 -28.06
CA ARG A 310 19.30 -28.31 -28.89
C ARG A 310 20.28 -27.84 -29.97
N PRO A 311 21.41 -28.55 -30.18
CA PRO A 311 22.31 -28.20 -31.27
C PRO A 311 21.49 -28.16 -32.56
N GLN A 312 21.44 -26.99 -33.21
CA GLN A 312 20.93 -26.89 -34.57
C GLN A 312 21.74 -27.90 -35.38
N GLN A 313 21.07 -28.98 -35.78
CA GLN A 313 21.66 -29.99 -36.64
C GLN A 313 21.99 -29.27 -37.95
N LYS A 314 23.29 -28.99 -38.11
CA LYS A 314 23.85 -28.33 -39.29
C LYS A 314 23.43 -29.17 -40.49
N ARG A 315 22.40 -28.73 -41.22
CA ARG A 315 21.97 -29.33 -42.48
C ARG A 315 23.13 -29.13 -43.45
N THR A 316 24.01 -30.12 -43.53
CA THR A 316 25.02 -30.20 -44.57
C THR A 316 24.28 -30.29 -45.89
N THR A 317 24.34 -29.21 -46.67
CA THR A 317 23.94 -29.18 -48.07
C THR A 317 24.82 -30.18 -48.83
N SER A 318 24.28 -31.37 -49.11
CA SER A 318 24.86 -32.26 -50.11
C SER A 318 24.39 -31.79 -51.49
N SER A 319 25.28 -31.10 -52.21
CA SER A 319 25.16 -30.93 -53.65
C SER A 319 25.24 -32.30 -54.33
N GLY A 320 24.23 -32.67 -55.10
CA GLY A 320 24.20 -33.91 -55.88
C GLY A 320 23.15 -33.84 -56.97
N SER A 321 23.60 -33.54 -58.18
CA SER A 321 22.89 -33.58 -59.46
C SER A 321 22.20 -34.93 -59.72
N GLY A 322 21.02 -34.93 -60.35
CA GLY A 322 20.41 -36.17 -60.86
C GLY A 322 18.94 -36.08 -61.29
N ALA A 323 18.71 -35.60 -62.51
CA ALA A 323 17.59 -35.82 -63.44
C ALA A 323 16.33 -36.64 -63.02
N GLN A 324 15.17 -35.98 -63.24
CA GLN A 324 14.07 -36.42 -64.12
C GLN A 324 13.21 -37.65 -63.75
N ARG A 325 11.93 -37.41 -63.40
CA ARG A 325 10.78 -37.95 -64.16
C ARG A 325 9.43 -37.37 -63.70
N SER A 326 8.68 -36.96 -64.70
CA SER A 326 7.26 -36.60 -64.70
C SER A 326 6.35 -37.81 -64.48
N ARG A 327 5.20 -37.62 -63.82
CA ARG A 327 3.87 -38.04 -64.32
C ARG A 327 2.69 -37.74 -63.38
N SER A 328 1.72 -37.05 -64.00
CA SER A 328 0.25 -37.25 -63.97
C SER A 328 -0.61 -37.04 -62.72
N ALA A 329 -1.65 -36.26 -62.98
CA ALA A 329 -2.84 -35.95 -62.19
C ALA A 329 -3.81 -37.12 -61.96
N ALA A 330 -4.58 -36.99 -60.88
CA ALA A 330 -5.98 -37.39 -60.61
C ALA A 330 -6.15 -37.19 -59.08
N LYS A 331 -7.17 -36.64 -58.45
CA LYS A 331 -8.59 -36.34 -58.67
C LYS A 331 -9.20 -36.47 -57.25
N GLU A 332 -9.98 -35.49 -56.85
CA GLU A 332 -11.05 -35.44 -55.81
C GLU A 332 -11.03 -36.44 -54.64
N ASP A 333 -11.13 -35.93 -53.40
CA ASP A 333 -12.44 -35.92 -52.73
C ASP A 333 -12.42 -35.10 -51.42
N SER A 334 -13.49 -34.32 -51.28
CA SER A 334 -13.92 -33.57 -50.10
C SER A 334 -14.37 -34.49 -48.96
N VAL A 335 -13.94 -34.24 -47.72
CA VAL A 335 -14.77 -34.53 -46.54
C VAL A 335 -14.53 -33.49 -45.44
N THR A 336 -15.58 -32.73 -45.18
CA THR A 336 -15.86 -31.93 -43.98
C THR A 336 -15.75 -32.73 -42.68
N GLY A 337 -15.13 -32.16 -41.64
CA GLY A 337 -15.10 -32.76 -40.31
C GLY A 337 -14.89 -31.72 -39.22
N SER A 338 -16.00 -31.14 -38.76
CA SER A 338 -16.14 -30.31 -37.56
C SER A 338 -15.76 -31.07 -36.28
N THR A 339 -15.59 -30.30 -35.19
CA THR A 339 -15.30 -30.63 -33.77
C THR A 339 -13.82 -30.57 -33.40
N ARG A 340 -13.37 -29.79 -32.41
CA ARG A 340 -14.05 -29.24 -31.22
C ARG A 340 -13.28 -28.03 -30.68
#